data_AF-A0A2M8PJ76-F1
#
_entry.id   AF-A0A2M8PJ76-F1
#
_cell.length_a   1.000
_cell.length_b   1.000
_cell.length_c   1.000
_cell.angle_alpha   90.00
_cell.angle_beta   90.00
_cell.angle_gamma   90.00
#
_symmetry.space_group_name_H-M   'P 1'
#
loop_
_entity.id
_entity.type
_entity.pdbx_description
1 polymer ?
#
loop_
_entity_poly.entity_id
_entity_poly.type
_entity_poly.pdbx_seq_one_letter_code
_entity_poly.pdbx_strand_id
1 'polypeptide(L)'
;GTGNYSSLARIGITLSREGRYELDEDDLNTALNDDFDAVAELIAGDNGIAKALDDKLDSFLQSDGIIAAVNDTLDSQLKDIAEQRTALDLRIESVEARLRKQFT
;
A
#
# COMPACT_ATOMS: atom_id res chain seq x y z
N GLY A 1 -8.42 -7.63 33.38
CA GLY A 1 -9.78 -7.61 32.80
C GLY A 1 -9.81 -6.50 31.80
N THR A 2 -10.03 -6.82 30.52
CA THR A 2 -10.08 -5.84 29.42
C THR A 2 -11.41 -5.10 29.46
N GLY A 3 -11.54 -4.15 30.39
CA GLY A 3 -12.82 -3.52 30.72
C GLY A 3 -13.10 -2.22 29.98
N ASN A 4 -12.13 -1.29 29.91
CA ASN A 4 -12.43 0.08 29.50
C ASN A 4 -11.87 0.47 28.12
N TYR A 5 -10.62 0.16 27.80
CA TYR A 5 -9.97 0.66 26.57
C TYR A 5 -9.66 -0.46 25.56
N SER A 6 -10.60 -0.69 24.62
CA SER A 6 -10.48 -1.74 23.58
C SER A 6 -10.43 -1.17 22.15
N SER A 7 -10.41 0.15 21.98
CA SER A 7 -10.33 0.82 20.69
C SER A 7 -9.77 2.24 20.83
N LEU A 8 -9.17 2.77 19.76
CA LEU A 8 -8.66 4.15 19.70
C LEU A 8 -9.71 5.19 20.09
N ALA A 9 -10.96 4.98 19.64
CA ALA A 9 -12.06 5.89 19.94
C ALA A 9 -12.35 5.98 21.44
N ARG A 10 -12.04 4.96 22.23
CA ARG A 10 -12.22 4.99 23.69
C ARG A 10 -11.09 5.72 24.43
N ILE A 11 -9.97 5.97 23.77
CA ILE A 11 -8.83 6.73 24.33
C ILE A 11 -8.71 8.12 23.69
N GLY A 12 -9.81 8.64 23.12
CA GLY A 12 -9.86 9.98 22.53
C GLY A 12 -9.34 10.07 21.08
N ILE A 13 -9.00 8.97 20.41
CA ILE A 13 -8.53 9.00 19.01
C ILE A 13 -9.63 8.53 18.06
N THR A 14 -10.18 9.44 17.25
CA THR A 14 -11.28 9.14 16.33
C THR A 14 -10.91 9.41 14.88
N LEU A 15 -11.65 8.80 13.95
CA LEU A 15 -11.54 9.09 12.52
C LEU A 15 -12.71 9.99 12.11
N SER A 16 -12.39 11.22 11.70
CA SER A 16 -13.38 12.15 11.21
C SER A 16 -14.03 11.65 9.92
N ARG A 17 -15.20 12.21 9.57
CA ARG A 17 -15.89 11.88 8.31
C ARG A 17 -15.05 12.20 7.07
N GLU A 18 -14.06 13.06 7.22
CA GLU A 18 -13.12 13.48 6.18
C GLU A 18 -11.86 12.61 6.14
N GLY A 19 -11.79 11.54 6.94
CA GLY A 19 -10.68 10.61 6.98
C GLY A 19 -9.45 11.12 7.73
N ARG A 20 -9.60 12.15 8.58
CA ARG A 20 -8.51 12.63 9.44
C ARG A 20 -8.62 12.00 10.83
N TYR A 21 -7.48 11.66 11.41
CA TYR A 21 -7.44 11.33 12.83
C TYR A 21 -7.57 12.61 13.66
N GLU A 22 -8.49 12.59 14.62
CA GLU A 22 -8.72 13.65 15.59
C GLU A 22 -8.40 13.09 16.98
N LEU A 23 -7.67 13.88 17.77
CA LEU A 23 -7.30 13.55 19.14
C LEU A 23 -8.04 14.48 20.10
N ASP A 24 -8.79 13.87 21.02
CA ASP A 24 -9.29 14.51 22.22
C ASP A 24 -8.29 14.28 23.36
N GLU A 25 -7.57 15.35 23.71
CA GLU A 25 -6.52 15.30 24.74
C GLU A 25 -7.10 15.06 26.14
N ASP A 26 -8.32 15.52 26.43
CA ASP A 26 -8.94 15.36 27.75
C ASP A 26 -9.36 13.90 27.97
N ASP A 27 -9.94 13.28 26.94
CA ASP A 27 -10.28 11.85 26.96
C ASP A 27 -9.03 10.96 27.03
N LEU A 28 -7.98 11.29 26.27
CA LEU A 28 -6.71 10.56 26.33
C LEU A 28 -6.08 10.68 27.72
N ASN A 29 -6.02 11.89 28.30
CA ASN A 29 -5.49 12.09 29.65
C ASN A 29 -6.31 11.36 30.70
N THR A 30 -7.64 11.34 30.56
CA THR A 30 -8.53 10.57 31.45
C THR A 30 -8.22 9.08 31.35
N ALA A 31 -8.06 8.55 30.13
CA ALA A 31 -7.73 7.15 29.90
C ALA A 31 -6.37 6.74 30.46
N LEU A 32 -5.35 7.58 30.27
CA LEU A 32 -4.01 7.35 30.81
C LEU A 32 -3.99 7.37 32.35
N ASN A 33 -4.82 8.21 32.98
CA ASN A 33 -4.93 8.27 34.43
C ASN A 33 -5.76 7.12 35.02
N ASP A 34 -6.76 6.61 34.29
CA ASP A 34 -7.59 5.46 34.71
C ASP A 34 -6.82 4.14 34.61
N ASP A 35 -6.20 3.87 33.46
CA ASP A 35 -5.49 2.62 33.20
C ASP A 35 -4.40 2.79 32.12
N PHE A 36 -3.25 3.33 32.53
CA PHE A 36 -2.08 3.53 31.66
C PHE A 36 -1.65 2.23 30.97
N ASP A 37 -1.62 1.11 31.71
CA ASP A 37 -1.15 -0.17 31.19
C ASP A 37 -2.07 -0.68 30.07
N ALA A 38 -3.39 -0.53 30.21
CA ALA A 38 -4.33 -0.89 29.15
C ALA A 38 -4.19 0.00 27.90
N VAL A 39 -3.93 1.30 28.06
CA VAL A 39 -3.69 2.21 26.93
C VAL A 39 -2.37 1.85 26.22
N ALA A 40 -1.32 1.57 27.00
CA ALA A 40 -0.02 1.15 26.46
C ALA A 40 -0.13 -0.18 25.70
N GLU A 41 -0.85 -1.17 26.24
CA GLU A 41 -1.09 -2.46 25.59
C GLU A 41 -1.89 -2.30 24.29
N LEU A 42 -2.92 -1.44 24.28
CA LEU A 42 -3.72 -1.17 23.08
C LEU A 42 -2.89 -0.57 21.93
N ILE A 43 -1.96 0.33 22.25
CA ILE A 43 -1.15 1.02 21.23
C ILE A 43 0.07 0.19 20.84
N ALA A 44 0.85 -0.23 21.83
CA ALA A 44 2.20 -0.75 21.67
C ALA A 44 2.38 -2.20 22.15
N GLY A 45 1.32 -2.84 22.66
CA GLY A 45 1.36 -4.27 22.99
C GLY A 45 1.57 -5.15 21.76
N ASP A 46 1.80 -6.44 21.98
CA ASP A 46 2.08 -7.40 20.91
C ASP A 46 0.90 -7.53 19.93
N ASN A 47 -0.32 -7.36 20.41
CA ASN A 47 -1.55 -7.29 19.60
C ASN A 47 -2.05 -5.85 19.44
N GLY A 48 -1.19 -4.88 19.71
CA GLY A 48 -1.48 -3.45 19.66
C GLY A 48 -1.55 -2.93 18.23
N ILE A 49 -2.06 -1.71 18.12
CA ILE A 49 -2.35 -1.08 16.84
C ILE A 49 -1.07 -0.73 16.07
N ALA A 50 -0.01 -0.33 16.76
CA ALA A 50 1.27 -0.06 16.12
C ALA A 50 1.81 -1.31 15.42
N LYS A 51 1.72 -2.49 16.07
CA LYS A 51 2.18 -3.74 15.46
C LYS A 51 1.31 -4.17 14.29
N ALA A 52 -0.02 -4.06 14.41
CA ALA A 52 -0.93 -4.34 13.31
C ALA A 52 -0.70 -3.43 12.09
N LEU A 53 -0.36 -2.15 12.33
CA LEU A 53 0.00 -1.21 11.26
C LEU A 53 1.33 -1.58 10.62
N ASP A 54 2.35 -1.88 11.42
CA ASP A 54 3.67 -2.34 10.98
C ASP A 54 3.57 -3.57 10.08
N ASP A 55 2.87 -4.62 10.54
CA ASP A 55 2.65 -5.86 9.77
C ASP A 55 1.93 -5.59 8.44
N LYS A 56 0.96 -4.65 8.46
CA LYS A 56 0.25 -4.27 7.24
C LYS A 56 1.18 -3.56 6.27
N LEU A 57 1.97 -2.60 6.75
CA LEU A 57 2.93 -1.86 5.93
C LEU A 57 3.99 -2.80 5.35
N ASP A 58 4.51 -3.74 6.15
CA ASP A 58 5.47 -4.75 5.70
C ASP A 58 4.93 -5.55 4.52
N SER A 59 3.67 -5.99 4.55
CA SER A 59 3.06 -6.74 3.43
C SER A 59 3.05 -5.97 2.10
N PHE A 60 3.05 -4.64 2.15
CA PHE A 60 3.12 -3.78 0.96
C PHE A 60 4.55 -3.45 0.56
N LEU A 61 5.41 -3.17 1.55
CA LEU A 61 6.71 -2.54 1.38
C LEU A 61 7.87 -3.52 1.26
N GLN A 62 7.71 -4.76 1.73
CA GLN A 62 8.76 -5.78 1.59
C GLN A 62 9.14 -6.00 0.11
N SER A 63 10.34 -6.53 -0.12
CA SER A 63 10.91 -6.69 -1.47
C SER A 63 10.08 -7.58 -2.40
N ASP A 64 9.29 -8.49 -1.85
CA ASP A 64 8.33 -9.36 -2.55
C ASP A 64 6.87 -8.97 -2.23
N GLY A 65 6.67 -7.75 -1.72
CA GLY A 65 5.38 -7.21 -1.34
C GLY A 65 4.56 -6.74 -2.53
N ILE A 66 3.36 -6.23 -2.24
CA ILE A 66 2.40 -5.81 -3.27
C ILE A 66 2.99 -4.74 -4.20
N ILE A 67 3.72 -3.76 -3.65
CA ILE A 67 4.29 -2.69 -4.47
C ILE A 67 5.35 -3.23 -5.43
N ALA A 68 6.20 -4.15 -4.96
CA ALA A 68 7.19 -4.81 -5.80
C ALA A 68 6.53 -5.62 -6.92
N ALA A 69 5.50 -6.42 -6.61
CA ALA A 69 4.76 -7.20 -7.60
C ALA A 69 4.11 -6.33 -8.69
N VAL A 70 3.58 -5.15 -8.31
CA VAL A 70 3.04 -4.18 -9.26
C VAL A 70 4.16 -3.62 -10.15
N ASN A 71 5.32 -3.26 -9.59
CA ASN A 71 6.46 -2.79 -10.36
C ASN A 71 6.95 -3.86 -11.36
N ASP A 72 7.12 -5.10 -10.92
CA ASP A 72 7.56 -6.21 -11.79
C ASP A 72 6.59 -6.45 -12.96
N THR A 73 5.28 -6.32 -12.69
CA THR A 73 4.24 -6.43 -13.71
C THR A 73 4.35 -5.28 -14.72
N LEU A 74 4.52 -4.05 -14.24
CA LEU A 74 4.68 -2.88 -15.11
C LEU A 74 5.97 -2.98 -15.95
N ASP A 75 7.07 -3.43 -15.37
CA ASP A 75 8.34 -3.64 -16.09
C ASP A 75 8.23 -4.73 -17.16
N SER A 76 7.49 -5.80 -16.87
CA SER A 76 7.20 -6.85 -17.85
C SER A 76 6.35 -6.32 -19.00
N GLN A 77 5.31 -5.55 -18.71
CA GLN A 77 4.49 -4.91 -19.74
C GLN A 77 5.30 -3.93 -20.60
N LEU A 78 6.23 -3.19 -20.00
CA LEU A 78 7.13 -2.29 -20.76
C LEU A 78 8.04 -3.08 -21.71
N LYS A 79 8.59 -4.22 -21.28
CA LYS A 79 9.40 -5.10 -22.14
C LYS A 79 8.58 -5.67 -23.29
N ASP A 80 7.39 -6.20 -23.01
CA ASP A 80 6.50 -6.74 -24.04
C ASP A 80 6.15 -5.68 -25.10
N ILE A 81 5.85 -4.45 -24.66
CA ILE A 81 5.58 -3.34 -25.57
C ILE A 81 6.80 -3.01 -26.44
N ALA A 82 8.02 -3.05 -25.89
CA ALA A 82 9.25 -2.80 -26.64
C ALA A 82 9.50 -3.89 -27.71
N GLU A 83 9.24 -5.16 -27.38
CA GLU A 83 9.34 -6.27 -28.33
C GLU A 83 8.30 -6.16 -29.45
N GLN A 84 7.05 -5.80 -29.11
CA GLN A 84 5.99 -5.59 -30.08
C GLN A 84 6.32 -4.46 -31.08
N ARG A 85 6.95 -3.37 -30.60
CA ARG A 85 7.44 -2.29 -31.48
C ARG A 85 8.50 -2.78 -32.44
N THR A 86 9.50 -3.51 -31.96
CA THR A 86 10.57 -4.08 -32.79
C THR A 86 10.00 -5.02 -33.87
N ALA A 87 9.05 -5.89 -33.50
CA ALA A 87 8.39 -6.78 -34.44
C ALA A 87 7.55 -6.04 -35.49
N LEU A 88 6.90 -4.94 -35.11
CA LEU A 88 6.15 -4.08 -36.02
C LEU A 88 7.07 -3.41 -37.04
N ASP A 89 8.21 -2.87 -36.59
CA ASP A 89 9.18 -2.21 -37.47
C ASP A 89 9.71 -3.18 -38.54
N LEU A 90 10.11 -4.39 -38.14
CA LEU A 90 10.53 -5.45 -39.08
C LEU A 90 9.42 -5.83 -40.08
N ARG A 91 8.15 -5.83 -39.62
CA ARG A 91 7.01 -6.13 -40.50
C ARG A 91 6.79 -5.02 -41.52
N ILE A 92 6.93 -3.75 -41.12
CA ILE A 92 6.83 -2.59 -42.02
C ILE A 92 7.93 -2.67 -43.09
N GLU A 93 9.19 -2.90 -42.70
CA GLU A 93 10.31 -3.04 -43.65
C GLU A 93 10.09 -4.15 -44.67
N SER A 94 9.59 -5.31 -44.23
CA SER A 94 9.27 -6.44 -45.11
C SER A 94 8.14 -6.12 -46.09
N VAL A 95 7.10 -5.42 -45.62
CA VAL A 95 5.99 -4.95 -46.47
C VAL A 95 6.50 -3.95 -47.51
N GLU A 96 7.30 -2.97 -47.10
CA GLU A 96 7.90 -1.99 -48.00
C GLU A 96 8.78 -2.65 -49.07
N ALA A 97 9.66 -3.56 -48.67
CA ALA A 97 10.54 -4.28 -49.60
C ALA A 97 9.74 -5.09 -50.64
N ARG A 98 8.64 -5.74 -50.21
CA ARG A 98 7.74 -6.46 -51.11
C ARG A 98 7.03 -5.51 -52.08
N LEU A 99 6.53 -4.38 -51.58
CA LEU A 99 5.88 -3.37 -52.42
C LEU A 99 6.85 -2.80 -53.45
N ARG A 100 8.10 -2.48 -53.06
CA ARG A 100 9.13 -2.01 -54.01
C ARG A 100 9.34 -3.03 -55.14
N LYS A 101 9.60 -4.31 -54.80
CA LYS A 101 9.77 -5.38 -55.80
C LYS A 101 8.57 -5.58 -56.74
N GLN A 102 7.36 -5.24 -56.30
CA GLN A 102 6.15 -5.42 -57.11
C GLN A 102 5.93 -4.26 -58.10
N PHE A 103 6.45 -3.07 -57.80
CA PHE A 103 6.16 -1.83 -58.54
C PHE A 103 7.39 -1.15 -59.12
N THR A 104 8.58 -1.73 -58.98
CA THR A 104 9.83 -1.37 -59.68
C THR A 104 10.40 -2.59 -60.37
#